data_AF-A0A519SRH0-F1
#
_entry.id   AF-A0A519SRH0-F1
#
_cell.length_a   1.000
_cell.length_b   1.000
_cell.length_c   1.000
_cell.angle_alpha   90.00
_cell.angle_beta   90.00
_cell.angle_gamma   90.00
#
_symmetry.space_group_name_H-M   'P 1'
#
loop_
_entity.id
_entity.type
_entity.pdbx_description
1 polymer ?
#
loop_
_entity_poly.entity_id
_entity_poly.type
_entity_poly.pdbx_seq_one_letter_code
_entity_poly.pdbx_strand_id
1 'polypeptide(L)'
;MFFAVFALLWWIVAGQFANTTAADRLTTYPEKAWALLRTLVLHAIVLTAGIELLQVRPLPLRYVGLLYAVAGFGITASRLVIAFVRRTFRYRWARPQSRFVVLGASRSGIDLYRFLQVHDPVAAKCVGFFSNDPVPAEVQPLLLGRLDELQDFCQREQVDEIYCALPLNQGEYMQELASFADENFIAFRIVPDFEGTLHKNVNIHYHAHGPILTVRRHPLTFRPNQLAKRVFDLVFSGLVIVGVFPVIMPILALVIKLDSPGPVFFKQMRPGKKNKLFPCYKLRTMRTDTGGTELQATKGDARVTRVGRFLRASSLDELPQFFNVWLGHMSVVGPRPNMLSQLEEYSK
;
A
#
# COMPACT_ATOMS: atom_id res chain seq x y z
N MET A 1 -5.02 -42.74 -16.64
CA MET A 1 -4.82 -42.91 -15.17
C MET A 1 -3.61 -42.12 -14.67
N PHE A 2 -2.40 -42.35 -15.18
CA PHE A 2 -1.17 -41.63 -14.80
C PHE A 2 -1.32 -40.10 -14.81
N PHE A 3 -1.88 -39.53 -15.89
CA PHE A 3 -2.09 -38.09 -16.02
C PHE A 3 -3.04 -37.49 -14.96
N ALA A 4 -4.10 -38.23 -14.58
CA ALA A 4 -5.04 -37.78 -13.56
C ALA A 4 -4.41 -37.81 -12.16
N VAL A 5 -3.59 -38.83 -11.87
CA VAL A 5 -2.81 -38.93 -10.63
C VAL A 5 -1.75 -37.83 -10.57
N PHE A 6 -1.06 -37.56 -11.68
CA PHE A 6 -0.10 -36.45 -11.81
C PHE A 6 -0.76 -35.09 -11.55
N ALA A 7 -1.91 -34.81 -12.18
CA ALA A 7 -2.67 -33.59 -11.96
C ALA A 7 -3.12 -33.42 -10.50
N LEU A 8 -3.61 -34.50 -9.85
CA LEU A 8 -4.04 -34.47 -8.45
C LEU A 8 -2.89 -34.27 -7.47
N LEU A 9 -1.75 -34.94 -7.67
CA LEU A 9 -0.55 -34.76 -6.86
C LEU A 9 -0.02 -33.33 -6.99
N TRP A 10 0.01 -32.80 -8.20
CA TRP A 10 0.54 -31.46 -8.43
C TRP A 10 -0.37 -30.35 -7.91
N TRP A 11 -1.68 -30.63 -7.82
CA TRP A 11 -2.62 -29.77 -7.12
C TRP A 11 -2.29 -29.63 -5.63
N ILE A 12 -1.96 -30.73 -4.96
CA ILE A 12 -1.58 -30.73 -3.54
C ILE A 12 -0.30 -29.92 -3.34
N VAL A 13 0.70 -30.11 -4.19
CA VAL A 13 1.98 -29.38 -4.15
C VAL A 13 1.75 -27.88 -4.40
N ALA A 14 0.98 -27.51 -5.42
CA ALA A 14 0.67 -26.10 -5.71
C ALA A 14 -0.10 -25.43 -4.55
N GLY A 15 -1.02 -26.15 -3.91
CA GLY A 15 -1.78 -25.65 -2.76
C GLY A 15 -0.91 -25.34 -1.54
N GLN A 16 0.12 -26.17 -1.28
CA GLN A 16 1.10 -25.98 -0.21
C GLN A 16 1.99 -24.74 -0.47
N PHE A 17 2.51 -24.60 -1.69
CA PHE A 17 3.36 -23.44 -2.05
C PHE A 17 2.59 -22.12 -2.09
N ALA A 18 1.29 -22.16 -2.36
CA ALA A 18 0.48 -20.95 -2.44
C ALA A 18 0.02 -20.39 -1.08
N ASN A 19 0.44 -20.99 0.04
CA ASN A 19 0.07 -20.58 1.40
C ASN A 19 -1.47 -20.57 1.63
N THR A 20 -2.22 -21.30 0.82
CA THR A 20 -3.70 -21.35 0.86
C THR A 20 -4.24 -22.19 2.02
N THR A 21 -3.35 -22.84 2.76
CA THR A 21 -3.62 -23.69 3.93
C THR A 21 -3.39 -22.96 5.25
N ALA A 22 -2.71 -21.80 5.25
CA ALA A 22 -2.57 -20.97 6.44
C ALA A 22 -3.96 -20.48 6.86
N ALA A 23 -4.53 -21.15 7.86
CA ALA A 23 -5.82 -20.83 8.44
C ALA A 23 -5.71 -19.63 9.40
N ASP A 24 -4.94 -18.61 9.01
CA ASP A 24 -4.74 -17.43 9.84
C ASP A 24 -6.04 -16.65 9.91
N ARG A 25 -6.49 -16.43 11.14
CA ARG A 25 -7.75 -15.77 11.52
C ARG A 25 -7.87 -14.34 10.95
N LEU A 26 -6.77 -13.77 10.50
CA LEU A 26 -6.64 -12.37 10.06
C LEU A 26 -6.57 -12.17 8.54
N THR A 27 -6.63 -13.24 7.73
CA THR A 27 -6.55 -13.12 6.26
C THR A 27 -7.90 -12.73 5.66
N THR A 28 -7.90 -11.66 4.86
CA THR A 28 -9.10 -11.10 4.24
C THR A 28 -9.60 -11.94 3.06
N TYR A 29 -10.90 -11.88 2.73
CA TYR A 29 -11.47 -12.58 1.57
C TYR A 29 -10.76 -12.30 0.22
N PRO A 30 -10.38 -11.06 -0.14
CA PRO A 30 -9.67 -10.81 -1.40
C PRO A 30 -8.28 -11.47 -1.44
N GLU A 31 -7.55 -11.53 -0.32
CA GLU A 31 -6.25 -12.21 -0.26
C GLU A 31 -6.40 -13.72 -0.49
N LYS A 32 -7.46 -14.32 0.06
CA LYS A 32 -7.80 -15.73 -0.19
C LYS A 32 -8.13 -15.98 -1.66
N ALA A 33 -8.91 -15.09 -2.29
CA ALA A 33 -9.25 -15.19 -3.71
C ALA A 33 -7.99 -15.07 -4.61
N TRP A 34 -7.11 -14.13 -4.29
CA TRP A 34 -5.84 -13.96 -5.03
C TRP A 34 -4.91 -15.16 -4.88
N ALA A 35 -4.80 -15.72 -3.68
CA ALA A 35 -4.02 -16.92 -3.43
C ALA A 35 -4.55 -18.14 -4.21
N LEU A 36 -5.88 -18.30 -4.30
CA LEU A 36 -6.51 -19.34 -5.11
C LEU A 36 -6.22 -19.15 -6.62
N LEU A 37 -6.37 -17.92 -7.12
CA LEU A 37 -6.06 -17.60 -8.52
C LEU A 37 -4.60 -17.91 -8.87
N ARG A 38 -3.66 -17.51 -8.01
CA ARG A 38 -2.23 -17.81 -8.18
C ARG A 38 -1.96 -19.31 -8.22
N THR A 39 -2.64 -20.08 -7.36
CA THR A 39 -2.52 -21.55 -7.33
C THR A 39 -3.00 -22.17 -8.64
N LEU A 40 -4.15 -21.72 -9.15
CA LEU A 40 -4.73 -22.18 -10.41
C LEU A 40 -3.79 -21.92 -11.59
N VAL A 41 -3.22 -20.71 -11.67
CA VAL A 41 -2.30 -20.33 -12.75
C VAL A 41 -1.00 -21.14 -12.69
N LEU A 42 -0.40 -21.29 -11.51
CA LEU A 42 0.84 -22.05 -11.35
C LEU A 42 0.63 -23.54 -11.68
N HIS A 43 -0.49 -24.10 -11.23
CA HIS A 43 -0.87 -25.45 -11.59
C HIS A 43 -1.06 -25.61 -13.10
N ALA A 44 -1.73 -24.67 -13.77
CA ALA A 44 -1.90 -24.67 -15.22
C ALA A 44 -0.58 -24.69 -15.97
N ILE A 45 0.38 -23.84 -15.57
CA ILE A 45 1.71 -23.78 -16.18
C ILE A 45 2.46 -25.11 -16.04
N VAL A 46 2.43 -25.73 -14.86
CA VAL A 46 3.16 -27.00 -14.68
C VAL A 46 2.45 -28.15 -15.40
N LEU A 47 1.12 -28.11 -15.49
CA LEU A 47 0.38 -29.12 -16.25
C LEU A 47 0.68 -29.02 -17.74
N THR A 48 0.69 -27.82 -18.31
CA THR A 48 1.06 -27.62 -19.73
C THR A 48 2.52 -28.02 -19.96
N ALA A 49 3.45 -27.61 -19.10
CA ALA A 49 4.85 -28.03 -19.19
C ALA A 49 5.02 -29.55 -19.07
N GLY A 50 4.27 -30.22 -18.20
CA GLY A 50 4.29 -31.66 -18.02
C GLY A 50 3.73 -32.43 -19.22
N ILE A 51 2.67 -31.92 -19.86
CA ILE A 51 2.11 -32.48 -21.10
C ILE A 51 3.17 -32.46 -22.22
N GLU A 52 3.84 -31.32 -22.39
CA GLU A 52 4.90 -31.14 -23.41
C GLU A 52 6.13 -32.01 -23.12
N LEU A 53 6.61 -32.03 -21.86
CA LEU A 53 7.81 -32.77 -21.48
C LEU A 53 7.64 -34.29 -21.59
N LEU A 54 6.47 -34.81 -21.22
CA LEU A 54 6.17 -36.24 -21.27
C LEU A 54 5.68 -36.71 -22.65
N GLN A 55 5.63 -35.80 -23.65
CA GLN A 55 5.09 -36.04 -24.99
C GLN A 55 3.75 -36.79 -24.98
N VAL A 56 2.90 -36.46 -24.00
CA VAL A 56 1.56 -37.04 -23.92
C VAL A 56 0.80 -36.52 -25.13
N ARG A 57 0.12 -37.41 -25.86
CA ARG A 57 -0.73 -37.03 -27.01
C ARG A 57 -1.57 -35.80 -26.66
N PRO A 58 -1.72 -34.83 -27.58
CA PRO A 58 -2.44 -33.60 -27.30
C PRO A 58 -3.84 -33.94 -26.79
N LEU A 59 -4.08 -33.62 -25.52
CA LEU A 59 -5.36 -33.85 -24.90
C LEU A 59 -6.36 -32.86 -25.50
N PRO A 60 -7.57 -33.30 -25.88
CA PRO A 60 -8.54 -32.40 -26.45
C PRO A 60 -8.93 -31.33 -25.42
N LEU A 61 -9.01 -30.07 -25.83
CA LEU A 61 -9.24 -28.91 -24.96
C LEU A 61 -10.46 -29.08 -24.04
N ARG A 62 -11.51 -29.74 -24.53
CA ARG A 62 -12.72 -30.10 -23.75
C ARG A 62 -12.41 -30.97 -22.52
N TYR A 63 -11.45 -31.89 -22.61
CA TYR A 63 -11.09 -32.78 -21.51
C TYR A 63 -10.32 -32.03 -20.43
N VAL A 64 -9.40 -31.15 -20.84
CA VAL A 64 -8.69 -30.25 -19.93
C VAL A 64 -9.67 -29.29 -19.25
N GLY A 65 -10.57 -28.66 -20.01
CA GLY A 65 -11.60 -27.77 -19.48
C GLY A 65 -12.51 -28.47 -18.46
N LEU A 66 -12.97 -29.69 -18.76
CA LEU A 66 -13.80 -30.49 -17.84
C LEU A 66 -13.04 -30.84 -16.55
N LEU A 67 -11.77 -31.26 -16.67
CA LEU A 67 -10.93 -31.58 -15.51
C LEU A 67 -10.78 -30.36 -14.58
N TYR A 68 -10.51 -29.19 -15.14
CA TYR A 68 -10.39 -27.95 -14.38
C TYR A 68 -11.72 -27.50 -13.77
N ALA A 69 -12.84 -27.67 -14.48
CA ALA A 69 -14.16 -27.37 -13.95
C ALA A 69 -14.53 -28.27 -12.76
N VAL A 70 -14.29 -29.58 -12.88
CA VAL A 70 -14.55 -30.56 -11.81
C VAL A 70 -13.64 -30.30 -10.61
N ALA A 71 -12.34 -30.04 -10.85
CA ALA A 71 -11.40 -29.71 -9.78
C ALA A 71 -11.82 -28.40 -9.07
N GLY A 72 -12.09 -27.33 -9.84
CA GLY A 72 -12.52 -26.03 -9.31
C GLY A 72 -13.80 -26.13 -8.49
N PHE A 73 -14.80 -26.89 -8.97
CA PHE A 73 -16.02 -27.17 -8.22
C PHE A 73 -15.73 -27.94 -6.93
N GLY A 74 -14.95 -29.03 -7.00
CA GLY A 74 -14.59 -29.85 -5.83
C GLY A 74 -13.85 -29.07 -4.75
N ILE A 75 -12.98 -28.13 -5.12
CA ILE A 75 -12.28 -27.25 -4.17
C ILE A 75 -13.24 -26.28 -3.51
N THR A 76 -14.09 -25.63 -4.31
CA THR A 76 -15.06 -24.67 -3.77
C THR A 76 -16.03 -25.37 -2.83
N ALA A 77 -16.54 -26.54 -3.23
CA ALA A 77 -17.41 -27.39 -2.42
C ALA A 77 -16.71 -27.87 -1.14
N SER A 78 -15.49 -28.41 -1.22
CA SER A 78 -14.75 -28.85 -0.02
C SER A 78 -14.46 -27.69 0.94
N ARG A 79 -14.18 -26.48 0.45
CA ARG A 79 -14.02 -25.29 1.31
C ARG A 79 -15.33 -24.86 1.96
N LEU A 80 -16.45 -24.91 1.25
CA LEU A 80 -17.78 -24.66 1.82
C LEU A 80 -18.11 -25.71 2.90
N VAL A 81 -17.81 -26.99 2.64
CA VAL A 81 -18.00 -28.08 3.62
C VAL A 81 -17.10 -27.89 4.83
N ILE A 82 -15.80 -27.62 4.66
CA ILE A 82 -14.88 -27.35 5.78
C ILE A 82 -15.33 -26.12 6.57
N ALA A 83 -15.76 -25.05 5.88
CA ALA A 83 -16.27 -23.85 6.53
C ALA A 83 -17.56 -24.14 7.31
N PHE A 84 -18.48 -24.93 6.73
CA PHE A 84 -19.72 -25.35 7.36
C PHE A 84 -19.47 -26.27 8.56
N VAL A 85 -18.61 -27.28 8.43
CA VAL A 85 -18.22 -28.18 9.52
C VAL A 85 -17.51 -27.40 10.62
N ARG A 86 -16.55 -26.53 10.30
CA ARG A 86 -15.90 -25.65 11.29
C ARG A 86 -16.89 -24.70 11.94
N ARG A 87 -17.86 -24.17 11.20
CA ARG A 87 -18.92 -23.31 11.76
C ARG A 87 -19.79 -24.12 12.71
N THR A 88 -20.37 -25.23 12.26
CA THR A 88 -21.24 -26.09 13.05
C THR A 88 -20.54 -26.65 14.28
N PHE A 89 -19.30 -27.13 14.13
CA PHE A 89 -18.48 -27.62 15.24
C PHE A 89 -18.20 -26.51 16.26
N ARG A 90 -17.83 -25.30 15.82
CA ARG A 90 -17.65 -24.14 16.73
C ARG A 90 -18.94 -23.68 17.41
N TYR A 91 -20.06 -23.65 16.71
CA TYR A 91 -21.32 -23.14 17.29
C TYR A 91 -22.00 -24.16 18.21
N ARG A 92 -21.80 -25.47 17.99
CA ARG A 92 -22.54 -26.52 18.72
C ARG A 92 -21.68 -27.36 19.67
N TRP A 93 -20.38 -27.54 19.41
CA TRP A 93 -19.54 -28.54 20.09
C TRP A 93 -18.29 -27.95 20.76
N ALA A 94 -17.51 -27.16 20.04
CA ALA A 94 -16.37 -26.45 20.59
C ALA A 94 -16.86 -25.16 21.26
N ARG A 95 -17.09 -25.21 22.57
CA ARG A 95 -17.34 -24.04 23.43
C ARG A 95 -16.05 -23.47 24.07
N PRO A 96 -14.93 -23.15 23.38
CA PRO A 96 -13.96 -22.27 23.99
C PRO A 96 -14.45 -20.85 23.76
N GLN A 97 -15.23 -20.31 24.69
CA GLN A 97 -15.26 -18.85 24.86
C GLN A 97 -13.91 -18.52 25.49
N SER A 98 -12.90 -18.16 24.69
CA SER A 98 -11.68 -17.64 25.30
C SER A 98 -12.02 -16.33 25.98
N ARG A 99 -11.80 -16.30 27.29
CA ARG A 99 -12.06 -15.18 28.17
C ARG A 99 -10.89 -14.24 28.07
N PHE A 100 -11.10 -13.10 27.43
CA PHE A 100 -10.02 -12.15 27.21
C PHE A 100 -10.23 -10.83 27.95
N VAL A 101 -9.13 -10.23 28.36
CA VAL A 101 -9.06 -8.89 28.94
C VAL A 101 -8.26 -7.97 28.04
N VAL A 102 -8.62 -6.68 28.04
CA VAL A 102 -7.92 -5.66 27.24
C VAL A 102 -7.24 -4.67 28.18
N LEU A 103 -5.93 -4.50 28.00
CA LEU A 103 -5.12 -3.51 28.71
C LEU A 103 -5.00 -2.25 27.86
N GLY A 104 -5.38 -1.12 28.46
CA GLY A 104 -5.44 0.16 27.79
C GLY A 104 -6.76 0.36 27.04
N ALA A 105 -7.49 1.41 27.40
CA ALA A 105 -8.71 1.83 26.71
C ALA A 105 -8.40 2.82 25.57
N SER A 106 -7.26 2.67 24.90
CA SER A 106 -6.93 3.45 23.72
C SER A 106 -7.84 3.09 22.55
N ARG A 107 -7.82 3.90 21.49
CA ARG A 107 -8.62 3.64 20.29
C ARG A 107 -8.32 2.26 19.70
N SER A 108 -7.05 1.84 19.69
CA SER A 108 -6.64 0.51 19.22
C SER A 108 -7.25 -0.63 20.05
N GLY A 109 -7.30 -0.48 21.38
CA GLY A 109 -7.96 -1.45 22.27
C GLY A 109 -9.47 -1.53 22.04
N ILE A 110 -10.12 -0.39 21.82
CA ILE A 110 -11.56 -0.31 21.54
C ILE A 110 -11.90 -0.88 20.16
N ASP A 111 -11.12 -0.55 19.13
CA ASP A 111 -11.33 -1.06 17.78
C ASP A 111 -11.10 -2.57 17.71
N LEU A 112 -10.13 -3.10 18.48
CA LEU A 112 -9.97 -4.54 18.67
C LEU A 112 -11.22 -5.16 19.31
N TYR A 113 -11.71 -4.58 20.41
CA TYR A 113 -12.90 -5.06 21.09
C TYR A 113 -14.11 -5.10 20.15
N ARG A 114 -14.35 -4.03 19.38
CA ARG A 114 -15.41 -3.99 18.36
C ARG A 114 -15.20 -5.07 17.29
N PHE A 115 -13.97 -5.22 16.79
CA PHE A 115 -13.63 -6.21 15.79
C PHE A 115 -13.94 -7.63 16.28
N LEU A 116 -13.53 -7.98 17.50
CA LEU A 116 -13.75 -9.30 18.08
C LEU A 116 -15.25 -9.56 18.37
N GLN A 117 -15.98 -8.55 18.85
CA GLN A 117 -17.44 -8.65 19.06
C GLN A 117 -18.21 -8.87 17.75
N VAL A 118 -17.82 -8.21 16.67
CA VAL A 118 -18.53 -8.33 15.38
C VAL A 118 -18.14 -9.60 14.64
N HIS A 119 -16.85 -9.94 14.61
CA HIS A 119 -16.32 -11.01 13.76
C HIS A 119 -16.20 -12.36 14.46
N ASP A 120 -16.15 -12.41 15.80
CA ASP A 120 -16.04 -13.66 16.55
C ASP A 120 -16.80 -13.69 17.91
N PRO A 121 -18.09 -13.27 17.96
CA PRO A 121 -18.85 -13.15 19.21
C PRO A 121 -19.05 -14.46 19.98
N VAL A 122 -18.88 -15.61 19.30
CA VAL A 122 -19.11 -16.93 19.88
C VAL A 122 -17.83 -17.55 20.45
N ALA A 123 -16.66 -17.18 19.94
CA ALA A 123 -15.38 -17.75 20.38
C ALA A 123 -14.63 -16.86 21.37
N ALA A 124 -14.92 -15.56 21.45
CA ALA A 124 -14.19 -14.64 22.32
C ALA A 124 -15.16 -13.86 23.23
N LYS A 125 -15.04 -14.04 24.55
CA LYS A 125 -15.83 -13.29 25.54
C LYS A 125 -14.92 -12.25 26.19
N CYS A 126 -15.25 -10.97 25.97
CA CYS A 126 -14.59 -9.89 26.70
C CYS A 126 -15.03 -9.94 28.18
N VAL A 127 -14.07 -10.11 29.08
CA VAL A 127 -14.29 -10.08 30.52
C VAL A 127 -14.27 -8.64 31.03
N GLY A 128 -13.37 -7.81 30.50
CA GLY A 128 -13.33 -6.37 30.78
C GLY A 128 -12.04 -5.69 30.35
N PHE A 129 -11.96 -4.41 30.70
CA PHE A 129 -10.86 -3.50 30.41
C PHE A 129 -10.13 -3.10 31.69
N PHE A 130 -8.82 -2.91 31.57
CA PHE A 130 -7.97 -2.31 32.61
C PHE A 130 -7.26 -1.10 32.03
N SER A 131 -7.41 0.08 32.66
CA SER A 131 -6.78 1.30 32.18
C SER A 131 -6.55 2.31 33.30
N ASN A 132 -5.43 3.03 33.22
CA ASN A 132 -5.14 4.17 34.09
C ASN A 132 -5.70 5.49 33.51
N ASP A 133 -6.05 5.50 32.22
CA ASP A 133 -6.54 6.66 31.51
C ASP A 133 -8.09 6.69 31.49
N PRO A 134 -8.70 7.86 31.25
CA PRO A 134 -10.15 7.97 31.10
C PRO A 134 -10.65 7.11 29.94
N VAL A 135 -11.64 6.26 30.24
CA VAL A 135 -12.23 5.31 29.30
C VAL A 135 -13.49 5.91 28.65
N PRO A 136 -13.70 5.77 27.33
CA PRO A 136 -14.92 6.25 26.68
C PRO A 136 -16.20 5.60 27.24
N ALA A 137 -17.31 6.32 27.20
CA ALA A 137 -18.59 5.88 27.78
C ALA A 137 -19.10 4.51 27.27
N GLU A 138 -18.73 4.12 26.04
CA GLU A 138 -19.08 2.82 25.42
C GLU A 138 -18.50 1.63 26.19
N VAL A 139 -17.25 1.73 26.63
CA VAL A 139 -16.50 0.65 27.31
C VAL A 139 -16.39 0.88 28.82
N GLN A 140 -16.86 2.02 29.32
CA GLN A 140 -16.88 2.36 30.75
C GLN A 140 -17.59 1.30 31.62
N PRO A 141 -18.71 0.67 31.22
CA PRO A 141 -19.32 -0.41 32.00
C PRO A 141 -18.47 -1.69 32.10
N LEU A 142 -17.49 -1.85 31.22
CA LEU A 142 -16.57 -2.98 31.16
C LEU A 142 -15.23 -2.69 31.85
N LEU A 143 -15.03 -1.49 32.40
CA LEU A 143 -13.82 -1.14 33.13
C LEU A 143 -13.83 -1.85 34.49
N LEU A 144 -12.88 -2.77 34.68
CA LEU A 144 -12.77 -3.58 35.89
C LEU A 144 -11.83 -2.96 36.93
N GLY A 145 -10.84 -2.18 36.49
CA GLY A 145 -9.83 -1.64 37.40
C GLY A 145 -8.66 -0.96 36.70
N ARG A 146 -7.62 -0.69 37.49
CA ARG A 146 -6.35 -0.10 37.05
C ARG A 146 -5.39 -1.16 36.53
N LEU A 147 -4.32 -0.75 35.84
CA LEU A 147 -3.35 -1.68 35.25
C LEU A 147 -2.70 -2.62 36.30
N ASP A 148 -2.45 -2.10 37.51
CA ASP A 148 -1.80 -2.85 38.61
C ASP A 148 -2.71 -3.95 39.18
N GLU A 149 -4.02 -3.83 39.00
CA GLU A 149 -5.02 -4.80 39.50
C GLU A 149 -5.22 -5.99 38.54
N LEU A 150 -4.61 -5.95 37.35
CA LEU A 150 -4.73 -7.00 36.34
C LEU A 150 -4.24 -8.35 36.85
N GLN A 151 -3.04 -8.39 37.44
CA GLN A 151 -2.41 -9.64 37.85
C GLN A 151 -3.26 -10.35 38.92
N ASP A 152 -3.71 -9.59 39.92
CA ASP A 152 -4.63 -10.05 40.96
C ASP A 152 -5.95 -10.57 40.37
N PHE A 153 -6.49 -9.88 39.36
CA PHE A 153 -7.72 -10.30 38.70
C PHE A 153 -7.54 -11.63 37.95
N CYS A 154 -6.46 -11.77 37.18
CA CYS A 154 -6.14 -12.98 36.43
C CYS A 154 -5.91 -14.20 37.32
N GLN A 155 -5.50 -14.01 38.58
CA GLN A 155 -5.38 -15.10 39.55
C GLN A 155 -6.73 -15.53 40.13
N ARG A 156 -7.70 -14.62 40.24
CA ARG A 156 -9.03 -14.89 40.82
C ARG A 156 -10.03 -15.42 39.79
N GLU A 157 -9.95 -14.91 38.57
CA GLU A 157 -10.85 -15.24 37.47
C GLU A 157 -10.11 -16.00 36.37
N GLN A 158 -10.79 -16.93 35.71
CA GLN A 158 -10.20 -17.62 34.55
C GLN A 158 -10.10 -16.63 33.36
N VAL A 159 -8.87 -16.29 33.00
CA VAL A 159 -8.53 -15.45 31.85
C VAL A 159 -7.62 -16.27 30.93
N ASP A 160 -8.02 -16.42 29.67
CA ASP A 160 -7.28 -17.21 28.68
C ASP A 160 -6.34 -16.33 27.84
N GLU A 161 -6.70 -15.06 27.61
CA GLU A 161 -5.96 -14.17 26.72
C GLU A 161 -5.87 -12.73 27.27
N ILE A 162 -4.69 -12.13 27.20
CA ILE A 162 -4.45 -10.72 27.53
C ILE A 162 -4.09 -9.98 26.24
N TYR A 163 -4.89 -8.98 25.87
CA TYR A 163 -4.58 -8.07 24.77
C TYR A 163 -4.00 -6.77 25.30
N CYS A 164 -2.71 -6.54 25.05
CA CYS A 164 -2.00 -5.33 25.44
C CYS A 164 -2.07 -4.27 24.35
N ALA A 165 -2.92 -3.25 24.55
CA ALA A 165 -3.07 -2.07 23.69
C ALA A 165 -2.45 -0.80 24.32
N LEU A 166 -1.38 -0.99 25.10
CA LEU A 166 -0.60 0.10 25.70
C LEU A 166 0.42 0.67 24.69
N PRO A 167 0.83 1.94 24.84
CA PRO A 167 1.89 2.52 24.03
C PRO A 167 3.20 1.73 24.13
N LEU A 168 3.91 1.59 23.00
CA LEU A 168 5.12 0.76 22.88
C LEU A 168 6.34 1.29 23.66
N ASN A 169 6.23 2.43 24.33
CA ASN A 169 7.30 3.03 25.14
C ASN A 169 7.43 2.42 26.54
N GLN A 170 6.47 1.60 26.98
CA GLN A 170 6.47 0.93 28.30
C GLN A 170 7.04 -0.50 28.23
N GLY A 171 8.24 -0.65 27.64
CA GLY A 171 8.81 -1.97 27.35
C GLY A 171 9.04 -2.87 28.56
N GLU A 172 9.48 -2.31 29.69
CA GLU A 172 9.74 -3.08 30.93
C GLU A 172 8.44 -3.67 31.51
N TYR A 173 7.38 -2.87 31.61
CA TYR A 173 6.08 -3.32 32.09
C TYR A 173 5.45 -4.38 31.17
N MET A 174 5.61 -4.24 29.85
CA MET A 174 5.14 -5.24 28.89
C MET A 174 5.90 -6.57 29.03
N GLN A 175 7.20 -6.54 29.32
CA GLN A 175 7.98 -7.76 29.58
C GLN A 175 7.53 -8.43 30.87
N GLU A 176 7.33 -7.67 31.96
CA GLU A 176 6.83 -8.18 33.23
C GLU A 176 5.48 -8.89 33.04
N LEU A 177 4.53 -8.24 32.35
CA LEU A 177 3.23 -8.83 32.04
C LEU A 177 3.32 -10.05 31.13
N ALA A 178 4.25 -10.06 30.17
CA ALA A 178 4.47 -11.22 29.31
C ALA A 178 4.98 -12.42 30.11
N SER A 179 5.92 -12.20 31.04
CA SER A 179 6.40 -13.25 31.96
C SER A 179 5.30 -13.75 32.88
N PHE A 180 4.53 -12.85 33.50
CA PHE A 180 3.36 -13.23 34.32
C PHE A 180 2.36 -14.07 33.53
N ALA A 181 2.05 -13.67 32.29
CA ALA A 181 1.13 -14.39 31.43
C ALA A 181 1.65 -15.80 31.08
N ASP A 182 2.94 -15.93 30.79
CA ASP A 182 3.58 -17.23 30.49
C ASP A 182 3.53 -18.18 31.71
N GLU A 183 3.84 -17.67 32.90
CA GLU A 183 3.77 -18.43 34.17
C GLU A 183 2.35 -18.92 34.50
N ASN A 184 1.33 -18.18 34.08
CA ASN A 184 -0.08 -18.50 34.33
C ASN A 184 -0.78 -19.15 33.11
N PHE A 185 -0.03 -19.53 32.07
CA PHE A 185 -0.56 -20.13 30.83
C PHE A 185 -1.61 -19.26 30.11
N ILE A 186 -1.49 -17.95 30.22
CA ILE A 186 -2.36 -16.95 29.58
C ILE A 186 -1.71 -16.47 28.28
N ALA A 187 -2.45 -16.45 27.18
CA ALA A 187 -1.91 -15.98 25.91
C ALA A 187 -1.75 -14.45 25.91
N PHE A 188 -0.50 -13.97 25.95
CA PHE A 188 -0.21 -12.54 25.84
C PHE A 188 -0.09 -12.09 24.38
N ARG A 189 -0.89 -11.09 23.98
CA ARG A 189 -0.92 -10.55 22.61
C ARG A 189 -0.75 -9.04 22.63
N ILE A 190 0.19 -8.54 21.85
CA ILE A 190 0.42 -7.09 21.72
C ILE A 190 -0.39 -6.56 20.54
N VAL A 191 -1.18 -5.53 20.81
CA VAL A 191 -1.93 -4.77 19.82
C VAL A 191 -1.25 -3.42 19.69
N PRO A 192 -0.52 -3.16 18.59
CA PRO A 192 0.28 -1.95 18.48
C PRO A 192 -0.62 -0.73 18.43
N ASP A 193 -0.55 0.09 19.48
CA ASP A 193 -1.16 1.41 19.51
C ASP A 193 -0.18 2.45 18.91
N PHE A 194 -0.48 2.84 17.67
CA PHE A 194 0.29 3.86 16.98
C PHE A 194 -0.15 5.27 17.33
N GLU A 195 -1.35 5.51 17.88
CA GLU A 195 -1.78 6.88 18.19
C GLU A 195 -0.93 7.50 19.32
N GLY A 196 -0.57 6.69 20.34
CA GLY A 196 0.29 7.11 21.45
C GLY A 196 1.77 7.31 21.08
N THR A 197 2.22 6.75 19.95
CA THR A 197 3.66 6.73 19.58
C THR A 197 3.95 7.46 18.26
N LEU A 198 2.99 7.50 17.32
CA LEU A 198 3.16 7.92 15.92
C LEU A 198 1.87 8.49 15.29
N HIS A 199 1.80 9.80 15.10
CA HIS A 199 0.68 10.51 14.44
C HIS A 199 0.51 10.23 12.92
N LYS A 200 1.01 9.13 12.37
CA LYS A 200 0.97 8.82 10.93
C LYS A 200 0.59 7.35 10.69
N ASN A 201 -0.20 7.09 9.64
CA ASN A 201 -0.58 5.74 9.23
C ASN A 201 0.65 4.84 9.03
N VAL A 202 0.82 3.84 9.90
CA VAL A 202 1.93 2.89 9.88
C VAL A 202 1.53 1.65 9.08
N ASN A 203 2.48 1.10 8.32
CA ASN A 203 2.32 -0.19 7.67
C ASN A 203 3.30 -1.20 8.24
N ILE A 204 2.78 -2.39 8.55
CA ILE A 204 3.57 -3.51 9.06
C ILE A 204 4.03 -4.34 7.87
N HIS A 205 5.34 -4.44 7.69
CA HIS A 205 5.96 -5.34 6.73
C HIS A 205 6.65 -6.47 7.49
N TYR A 206 6.20 -7.71 7.30
CA TYR A 206 6.87 -8.88 7.86
C TYR A 206 8.09 -9.21 7.01
N HIS A 207 9.29 -8.94 7.54
CA HIS A 207 10.55 -9.42 6.96
C HIS A 207 11.01 -10.67 7.74
N ALA A 208 11.89 -11.49 7.16
CA ALA A 208 12.28 -12.80 7.69
C ALA A 208 12.78 -12.85 9.16
N HIS A 209 13.08 -11.70 9.77
CA HIS A 209 13.55 -11.58 11.16
C HIS A 209 12.62 -10.75 12.07
N GLY A 210 11.40 -10.44 11.61
CA GLY A 210 10.41 -9.72 12.41
C GLY A 210 9.63 -8.64 11.65
N PRO A 211 8.59 -8.07 12.29
CA PRO A 211 7.79 -7.01 11.70
C PRO A 211 8.56 -5.68 11.68
N ILE A 212 8.67 -5.05 10.51
CA ILE A 212 9.20 -3.70 10.33
C ILE A 212 8.04 -2.73 10.12
N LEU A 213 8.01 -1.68 10.93
CA LEU A 213 6.99 -0.63 10.90
C LEU A 213 7.45 0.53 10.01
N THR A 214 6.73 0.79 8.92
CA THR A 214 7.01 1.92 8.02
C THR A 214 5.95 3.00 8.13
N VAL A 215 6.39 4.20 8.54
CA VAL A 215 5.55 5.36 8.89
C VAL A 215 5.12 6.19 7.67
N ARG A 216 5.70 5.93 6.49
CA ARG A 216 5.45 6.73 5.29
C ARG A 216 5.32 5.84 4.06
N ARG A 217 4.10 5.68 3.55
CA ARG A 217 3.92 5.23 2.16
C ARG A 217 4.13 6.40 1.22
N HIS A 218 5.14 6.32 0.37
CA HIS A 218 5.05 7.01 -0.92
C HIS A 218 4.27 6.07 -1.86
N PRO A 219 3.14 6.46 -2.45
CA PRO A 219 2.37 5.56 -3.34
C PRO A 219 3.19 5.06 -4.55
N LEU A 220 4.29 5.75 -4.86
CA LEU A 220 5.29 5.38 -5.85
C LEU A 220 6.44 4.52 -5.27
N THR A 221 6.42 3.94 -4.06
CA THR A 221 7.46 2.95 -3.67
C THR A 221 7.24 1.60 -4.31
N PHE A 222 6.00 1.25 -4.64
CA PHE A 222 5.67 0.04 -5.38
C PHE A 222 6.21 0.13 -6.81
N ARG A 223 7.16 -0.74 -7.16
CA ARG A 223 7.78 -0.80 -8.51
C ARG A 223 6.75 -0.85 -9.66
N PRO A 224 5.64 -1.61 -9.56
CA PRO A 224 4.61 -1.62 -10.62
C PRO A 224 3.99 -0.24 -10.85
N ASN A 225 3.71 0.51 -9.78
CA ASN A 225 3.13 1.85 -9.88
C ASN A 225 4.12 2.84 -10.51
N GLN A 226 5.41 2.74 -10.17
CA GLN A 226 6.44 3.55 -10.81
C GLN A 226 6.53 3.26 -12.32
N LEU A 227 6.46 1.99 -12.71
CA LEU A 227 6.51 1.57 -14.10
C LEU A 227 5.29 2.07 -14.86
N ALA A 228 4.08 1.83 -14.35
CA ALA A 228 2.84 2.29 -14.95
C ALA A 228 2.83 3.81 -15.13
N LYS A 229 3.27 4.55 -14.10
CA LYS A 229 3.40 6.00 -14.17
C LYS A 229 4.40 6.46 -15.24
N ARG A 230 5.54 5.76 -15.35
CA ARG A 230 6.58 6.07 -16.36
C ARG A 230 6.09 5.79 -17.77
N VAL A 231 5.37 4.69 -17.99
CA VAL A 231 4.76 4.36 -19.28
C VAL A 231 3.76 5.44 -19.67
N PHE A 232 2.88 5.86 -18.75
CA PHE A 232 1.95 6.97 -18.99
C PHE A 232 2.69 8.26 -19.40
N ASP A 233 3.76 8.63 -18.68
CA ASP A 233 4.56 9.82 -19.01
C ASP A 233 5.17 9.76 -20.40
N LEU A 234 5.74 8.61 -20.80
CA LEU A 234 6.31 8.42 -22.14
C LEU A 234 5.24 8.52 -23.22
N VAL A 235 4.14 7.80 -23.06
CA VAL A 235 3.07 7.77 -24.07
C VAL A 235 2.47 9.16 -24.24
N PHE A 236 2.11 9.81 -23.14
CA PHE A 236 1.49 11.13 -23.19
C PHE A 236 2.45 12.19 -23.74
N SER A 237 3.69 12.25 -23.25
CA SER A 237 4.67 13.21 -23.79
C SER A 237 5.03 12.93 -25.24
N GLY A 238 5.11 11.66 -25.65
CA GLY A 238 5.34 11.26 -27.03
C GLY A 238 4.22 11.72 -27.97
N LEU A 239 2.96 11.55 -27.57
CA LEU A 239 1.81 12.04 -28.34
C LEU A 239 1.84 13.55 -28.53
N VAL A 240 2.21 14.32 -27.49
CA VAL A 240 2.34 15.78 -27.60
C VAL A 240 3.53 16.17 -28.50
N ILE A 241 4.68 15.52 -28.34
CA ILE A 241 5.89 15.79 -29.13
C ILE A 241 5.70 15.45 -30.61
N VAL A 242 4.96 14.40 -30.95
CA VAL A 242 4.73 14.02 -32.35
C VAL A 242 3.53 14.76 -32.95
N GLY A 243 2.46 14.96 -32.19
CA GLY A 243 1.21 15.55 -32.70
C GLY A 243 1.17 17.08 -32.66
N VAL A 244 1.62 17.69 -31.55
CA VAL A 244 1.42 19.12 -31.29
C VAL A 244 2.64 19.95 -31.71
N PHE A 245 3.84 19.45 -31.42
CA PHE A 245 5.07 20.20 -31.66
C PHE A 245 5.30 20.55 -33.13
N PRO A 246 5.17 19.63 -34.11
CA PRO A 246 5.46 19.95 -35.52
C PRO A 246 4.59 21.08 -36.09
N VAL A 247 3.38 21.24 -35.56
CA VAL A 247 2.41 22.25 -36.03
C VAL A 247 2.57 23.56 -35.26
N ILE A 248 2.59 23.52 -33.93
CA ILE A 248 2.53 24.73 -33.10
C ILE A 248 3.90 25.38 -32.94
N MET A 249 4.98 24.60 -32.81
CA MET A 249 6.30 25.15 -32.50
C MET A 249 6.87 26.08 -33.56
N PRO A 250 6.76 25.80 -34.89
CA PRO A 250 7.24 26.72 -35.91
C PRO A 250 6.53 28.08 -35.84
N ILE A 251 5.22 28.08 -35.58
CA ILE A 251 4.40 29.29 -35.43
C ILE A 251 4.86 30.09 -34.22
N LEU A 252 5.00 29.44 -33.06
CA LEU A 252 5.46 30.10 -31.84
C LEU A 252 6.90 30.62 -31.98
N ALA A 253 7.78 29.85 -32.61
CA ALA A 253 9.16 30.24 -32.88
C ALA A 253 9.24 31.50 -33.75
N LEU A 254 8.42 31.56 -34.81
CA LEU A 254 8.32 32.73 -35.69
C LEU A 254 7.84 33.96 -34.93
N VAL A 255 6.73 33.85 -34.20
CA VAL A 255 6.14 34.96 -33.44
C VAL A 255 7.11 35.47 -32.35
N ILE A 256 7.84 34.57 -31.67
CA ILE A 256 8.87 34.95 -30.68
C ILE A 256 10.06 35.66 -31.33
N LYS A 257 10.47 35.24 -32.53
CA LYS A 257 11.58 35.85 -33.30
C LYS A 257 11.21 37.21 -33.86
N LEU A 258 9.96 37.41 -34.27
CA LEU A 258 9.45 38.69 -34.75
C LEU A 258 9.30 39.73 -33.63
N ASP A 259 8.99 39.28 -32.40
CA ASP A 259 8.80 40.17 -31.24
C ASP A 259 10.13 40.62 -30.60
N SER A 260 11.19 39.79 -30.65
CA SER A 260 12.51 40.17 -30.10
C SER A 260 13.68 39.37 -30.70
N PRO A 261 14.89 39.95 -30.84
CA PRO A 261 16.07 39.23 -31.33
C PRO A 261 16.59 38.24 -30.27
N GLY A 262 17.09 37.06 -30.70
CA GLY A 262 17.71 36.04 -29.81
C GLY A 262 17.13 34.61 -29.97
N PRO A 263 17.47 33.66 -29.08
CA PRO A 263 17.05 32.26 -29.15
C PRO A 263 15.58 32.06 -28.75
N VAL A 264 14.90 31.08 -29.36
CA VAL A 264 13.49 30.76 -29.08
C VAL A 264 13.33 30.03 -27.74
N PHE A 265 14.25 29.12 -27.44
CA PHE A 265 14.22 28.32 -26.22
C PHE A 265 15.00 29.00 -25.11
N PHE A 266 14.42 28.97 -23.92
CA PHE A 266 15.04 29.35 -22.66
C PHE A 266 15.23 28.10 -21.80
N LYS A 267 16.36 28.00 -21.11
CA LYS A 267 16.68 26.88 -20.22
C LYS A 267 16.93 27.44 -18.82
N GLN A 268 16.30 26.85 -17.81
CA GLN A 268 16.53 27.21 -16.41
C GLN A 268 16.78 25.96 -15.58
N MET A 269 17.81 25.96 -14.73
CA MET A 269 18.09 24.83 -13.84
C MET A 269 17.01 24.75 -12.74
N ARG A 270 16.45 23.54 -12.57
CA ARG A 270 15.42 23.26 -11.57
C ARG A 270 15.76 21.98 -10.79
N PRO A 271 15.44 21.92 -9.48
CA PRO A 271 15.55 20.70 -8.70
C PRO A 271 14.48 19.69 -9.13
N GLY A 272 14.92 18.50 -9.52
CA GLY A 272 14.07 17.38 -9.92
C GLY A 272 14.02 16.28 -8.88
N LYS A 273 13.77 15.05 -9.34
CA LYS A 273 13.69 13.86 -8.48
C LYS A 273 15.00 13.67 -7.69
N LYS A 274 14.88 13.50 -6.37
CA LYS A 274 16.01 13.38 -5.42
C LYS A 274 16.99 14.57 -5.48
N ASN A 275 16.46 15.78 -5.64
CA ASN A 275 17.23 17.04 -5.71
C ASN A 275 18.28 17.08 -6.83
N LYS A 276 18.19 16.21 -7.84
CA LYS A 276 19.06 16.30 -9.01
C LYS A 276 18.62 17.46 -9.88
N LEU A 277 19.53 18.39 -10.14
CA LEU A 277 19.26 19.53 -11.02
C LEU A 277 19.12 19.07 -12.47
N PHE A 278 18.17 19.67 -13.19
CA PHE A 278 17.99 19.44 -14.61
C PHE A 278 17.67 20.74 -15.34
N PRO A 279 18.04 20.87 -16.63
CA PRO A 279 17.65 22.01 -17.44
C PRO A 279 16.17 21.91 -17.80
N CYS A 280 15.33 22.76 -17.24
CA CYS A 280 13.91 22.88 -17.58
C CYS A 280 13.76 23.76 -18.82
N TYR A 281 13.16 23.21 -19.88
CA TYR A 281 12.96 23.89 -21.15
C TYR A 281 11.68 24.72 -21.13
N LYS A 282 11.76 25.97 -21.58
CA LYS A 282 10.61 26.85 -21.81
C LYS A 282 10.79 27.64 -23.11
N LEU A 283 9.70 28.22 -23.60
CA LEU A 283 9.80 29.27 -24.62
C LEU A 283 10.25 30.56 -23.99
N ARG A 284 11.01 31.35 -24.75
CA ARG A 284 11.44 32.67 -24.32
C ARG A 284 10.24 33.61 -24.25
N THR A 285 10.01 34.17 -23.07
CA THR A 285 8.94 35.14 -22.79
C THR A 285 9.47 36.49 -22.29
N MET A 286 10.78 36.61 -22.11
CA MET A 286 11.48 37.81 -21.64
C MET A 286 12.58 38.24 -22.60
N ARG A 287 12.92 39.52 -22.59
CA ARG A 287 14.07 40.07 -23.33
C ARG A 287 15.39 39.62 -22.70
N THR A 288 16.38 39.33 -23.53
CA THR A 288 17.69 38.79 -23.11
C THR A 288 18.71 39.84 -22.71
N ASP A 289 18.40 41.13 -22.91
CA ASP A 289 19.26 42.29 -22.68
C ASP A 289 19.26 42.81 -21.22
N THR A 290 18.41 42.24 -20.34
CA THR A 290 18.11 42.81 -19.01
C THR A 290 18.73 42.09 -17.80
N GLY A 291 19.70 41.19 -18.02
CA GLY A 291 20.65 40.75 -16.98
C GLY A 291 20.12 40.00 -15.72
N GLY A 292 18.84 39.61 -15.65
CA GLY A 292 18.22 39.14 -14.39
C GLY A 292 17.40 37.85 -14.45
N THR A 293 17.78 36.87 -15.26
CA THR A 293 16.93 35.70 -15.59
C THR A 293 16.60 34.73 -14.43
N GLU A 294 17.25 34.87 -13.28
CA GLU A 294 17.01 34.00 -12.11
C GLU A 294 15.99 34.55 -11.12
N LEU A 295 15.61 35.82 -11.23
CA LEU A 295 14.60 36.44 -10.36
C LEU A 295 13.18 36.08 -10.80
N GLN A 296 12.32 35.77 -9.83
CA GLN A 296 10.90 35.54 -10.08
C GLN A 296 10.29 36.79 -10.72
N ALA A 297 9.60 36.58 -11.85
CA ALA A 297 8.89 37.68 -12.50
C ALA A 297 7.78 38.22 -11.59
N THR A 298 7.74 39.54 -11.43
CA THR A 298 6.68 40.24 -10.69
C THR A 298 5.56 40.67 -11.65
N LYS A 299 4.41 41.07 -11.10
CA LYS A 299 3.28 41.58 -11.91
C LYS A 299 3.69 42.89 -12.56
N GLY A 300 3.59 42.97 -13.89
CA GLY A 300 4.00 44.15 -14.66
C GLY A 300 5.49 44.23 -14.98
N ASP A 301 6.23 43.13 -14.86
CA ASP A 301 7.66 43.06 -15.16
C ASP A 301 7.97 43.54 -16.59
N ALA A 302 8.75 44.63 -16.69
CA ALA A 302 9.12 45.29 -17.94
C ALA A 302 9.94 44.41 -18.88
N ARG A 303 10.53 43.32 -18.36
CA ARG A 303 11.33 42.37 -19.15
C ARG A 303 10.47 41.45 -20.02
N VAL A 304 9.18 41.30 -19.71
CA VAL A 304 8.26 40.41 -20.41
C VAL A 304 7.83 41.02 -21.74
N THR A 305 7.98 40.27 -22.84
CA THR A 305 7.62 40.76 -24.18
C THR A 305 6.10 40.73 -24.40
N ARG A 306 5.61 41.37 -25.47
CA ARG A 306 4.16 41.39 -25.77
C ARG A 306 3.63 39.99 -26.04
N VAL A 307 4.36 39.22 -26.85
CA VAL A 307 4.07 37.80 -27.09
C VAL A 307 4.30 36.98 -25.82
N GLY A 308 5.37 37.25 -25.07
CA GLY A 308 5.66 36.56 -23.82
C GLY A 308 4.52 36.64 -22.80
N ARG A 309 3.81 37.78 -22.74
CA ARG A 309 2.63 37.95 -21.90
C ARG A 309 1.50 36.98 -22.29
N PHE A 310 1.25 36.82 -23.58
CA PHE A 310 0.25 35.87 -24.09
C PHE A 310 0.67 34.42 -23.81
N LEU A 311 1.93 34.06 -24.06
CA LEU A 311 2.44 32.70 -23.83
C LEU A 311 2.34 32.27 -22.36
N ARG A 312 2.62 33.18 -21.42
CA ARG A 312 2.51 32.91 -19.97
C ARG A 312 1.06 32.81 -19.51
N ALA A 313 0.16 33.63 -20.07
CA ALA A 313 -1.26 33.57 -19.76
C ALA A 313 -1.91 32.27 -20.24
N SER A 314 -1.48 31.77 -21.40
CA SER A 314 -1.94 30.50 -21.99
C SER A 314 -1.15 29.28 -21.55
N SER A 315 -0.10 29.44 -20.74
CA SER A 315 0.87 28.38 -20.36
C SER A 315 1.55 27.68 -21.56
N LEU A 316 1.50 28.29 -22.75
CA LEU A 316 2.15 27.77 -23.96
C LEU A 316 3.68 27.85 -23.85
N ASP A 317 4.21 28.72 -22.99
CA ASP A 317 5.64 28.79 -22.72
C ASP A 317 6.21 27.52 -22.08
N GLU A 318 5.36 26.71 -21.45
CA GLU A 318 5.75 25.47 -20.79
C GLU A 318 5.70 24.24 -21.71
N LEU A 319 5.22 24.36 -22.95
CA LEU A 319 5.17 23.24 -23.90
C LEU A 319 6.51 22.49 -24.04
N PRO A 320 7.68 23.15 -24.16
CA PRO A 320 8.98 22.45 -24.22
C PRO A 320 9.28 21.52 -23.05
N GLN A 321 8.60 21.65 -21.91
CA GLN A 321 8.76 20.74 -20.76
C GLN A 321 8.31 19.30 -21.06
N PHE A 322 7.52 19.05 -22.11
CA PHE A 322 7.21 17.68 -22.52
C PHE A 322 8.47 16.89 -22.93
N PHE A 323 9.52 17.56 -23.42
CA PHE A 323 10.83 16.91 -23.59
C PHE A 323 11.48 16.54 -22.25
N ASN A 324 11.31 17.35 -21.20
CA ASN A 324 11.77 16.99 -19.86
C ASN A 324 11.03 15.77 -19.30
N VAL A 325 9.74 15.63 -19.63
CA VAL A 325 8.95 14.44 -19.28
C VAL A 325 9.47 13.21 -20.02
N TRP A 326 9.68 13.31 -21.33
CA TRP A 326 10.22 12.23 -22.15
C TRP A 326 11.59 11.76 -21.64
N LEU A 327 12.50 12.69 -21.38
CA LEU A 327 13.84 12.42 -20.81
C LEU A 327 13.82 11.88 -19.37
N GLY A 328 12.68 11.97 -18.68
CA GLY A 328 12.51 11.46 -17.31
C GLY A 328 12.98 12.42 -16.22
N HIS A 329 13.22 13.69 -16.57
CA HIS A 329 13.48 14.75 -15.60
C HIS A 329 12.21 15.20 -14.89
N MET A 330 11.07 15.16 -15.59
CA MET A 330 9.75 15.56 -15.10
C MET A 330 8.69 14.46 -15.33
N SER A 331 7.50 14.70 -14.81
CA SER A 331 6.31 13.87 -14.94
C SER A 331 5.16 14.76 -15.40
N VAL A 332 4.26 14.26 -16.25
CA VAL A 332 3.08 15.03 -16.72
C VAL A 332 2.22 15.46 -15.53
N VAL A 333 2.06 14.57 -14.55
CA VAL A 333 1.36 14.84 -13.30
C VAL A 333 2.37 14.72 -12.16
N GLY A 334 2.72 15.84 -11.55
CA GLY A 334 3.70 15.92 -10.46
C GLY A 334 3.79 17.32 -9.86
N PRO A 335 4.49 17.47 -8.72
CA PRO A 335 4.73 18.78 -8.12
C PRO A 335 5.53 19.67 -9.09
N ARG A 336 5.15 20.94 -9.19
CA ARG A 336 5.85 21.91 -10.04
C ARG A 336 7.28 22.13 -9.52
N PRO A 337 8.32 22.08 -10.36
CA PRO A 337 9.69 22.32 -9.90
C PRO A 337 9.86 23.77 -9.42
N ASN A 338 10.24 23.96 -8.16
CA ASN A 338 10.53 25.28 -7.59
C ASN A 338 11.79 25.90 -8.20
N MET A 339 11.99 27.21 -8.03
CA MET A 339 13.25 27.86 -8.43
C MET A 339 14.39 27.50 -7.47
N LEU A 340 15.63 27.55 -7.97
CA LEU A 340 16.82 27.33 -7.14
C LEU A 340 16.87 28.27 -5.92
N SER A 341 16.59 29.56 -6.14
CA SER A 341 16.51 30.58 -5.10
C SER A 341 15.49 30.26 -4.00
N GLN A 342 14.37 29.61 -4.36
CA GLN A 342 13.36 29.19 -3.39
C GLN A 342 13.78 27.95 -2.61
N LEU A 343 14.60 27.08 -3.22
CA LEU A 343 15.07 25.88 -2.53
C LEU A 343 15.94 26.24 -1.32
N GLU A 344 16.80 27.26 -1.45
CA GLU A 344 17.64 27.75 -0.36
C GLU A 344 16.79 28.32 0.79
N GLU A 345 15.72 29.05 0.48
CA GLU A 345 14.80 29.64 1.45
C GLU A 345 13.97 28.59 2.21
N TYR A 346 13.47 27.55 1.53
CA TYR A 346 12.71 26.45 2.17
C TYR A 346 13.59 25.38 2.83
N SER A 347 14.91 25.43 2.64
CA SER A 347 15.86 24.49 3.27
C SER A 347 16.34 24.92 4.65
N LYS A 348 16.08 26.17 5.02
CA LYS A 348 16.22 26.70 6.38
C LYS A 348 14.92 26.47 7.15
#